data_AF-A0AAE9MPH0-F1
#
_entry.id   AF-A0AAE9MPH0-F1
#
_cell.length_a   1.000
_cell.length_b   1.000
_cell.length_c   1.000
_cell.angle_alpha   90.00
_cell.angle_beta   90.00
_cell.angle_gamma   90.00
#
_symmetry.space_group_name_H-M   'P 1'
#
loop_
_entity.id
_entity.type
_entity.pdbx_description
1 polymer ?
#
loop_
_entity_poly.entity_id
_entity_poly.type
_entity_poly.pdbx_seq_one_letter_code
_entity_poly.pdbx_strand_id
1 'polypeptide(L)'
;MPKYNLYKLIVIILLFTSCSKSEENQLPASTLLTVKISSTNPLNSKIEWTNTDNSQNKTTYYDLYLGDELIAEYIDGNTFEFEELKGLTEYQGKVIAKDINNKTITSTEYKFFTNKKQFEGNIELKSQEDIDNFTSKGYNAIKGNLIINGKTSSVKNLSNFNDLSQIHGDLFIINTSLKNLSGFEGVTLTSNEARLVIINNDELTNVEALSKITALGSLRILNNKLLQNLNGFHKLKTIRQELSISLNPSINNLTALQNLSKLHKVNIIGNDSLENLNGLEQITEVNAVVIKNNTSLKTMEGLQNLTSCELYFTIENNTKLTKLNGLSSLKSVGAIKIINNASLASISNLSSLTSVSYLIEVKDNSNLTSLNGIQNIVYDNSLTNKELFIQNNPKITTLDALSNYTFERGVIDISNNKKLVNFCGLKKLLTEIKHKDFDENNFIYNNAYNPSINDILGKKCNLSL
;
A
#
# COMPACT_ATOMS: atom_id res chain seq x y z
N MET A 1 -10.90 15.58 28.71
CA MET A 1 -11.24 17.01 28.61
C MET A 1 -9.94 17.79 28.52
N PRO A 2 -9.45 18.12 27.32
CA PRO A 2 -8.27 18.97 27.20
C PRO A 2 -8.68 20.44 27.34
N LYS A 3 -7.92 21.16 28.16
CA LYS A 3 -8.03 22.59 28.43
C LYS A 3 -7.63 23.38 27.19
N TYR A 4 -8.52 24.26 26.71
CA TYR A 4 -8.18 25.27 25.71
C TYR A 4 -7.24 26.31 26.34
N ASN A 5 -6.17 26.66 25.63
CA ASN A 5 -5.21 27.66 26.05
C ASN A 5 -5.13 28.80 25.01
N LEU A 6 -5.35 30.01 25.54
CA LEU A 6 -4.76 31.29 25.16
C LEU A 6 -5.27 32.01 23.89
N TYR A 7 -6.44 32.65 24.02
CA TYR A 7 -6.83 33.77 23.16
C TYR A 7 -5.95 35.00 23.43
N LYS A 8 -5.28 35.52 22.39
CA LYS A 8 -4.53 36.78 22.47
C LYS A 8 -5.49 37.97 22.41
N LEU A 9 -5.58 38.66 23.54
CA LEU A 9 -6.37 39.85 23.85
C LEU A 9 -5.71 41.11 23.25
N ILE A 10 -6.44 41.90 22.45
CA ILE A 10 -6.12 43.31 22.18
C ILE A 10 -7.23 44.15 22.82
N VAL A 11 -6.91 44.80 23.94
CA VAL A 11 -7.83 45.69 24.67
C VAL A 11 -7.25 47.10 24.64
N ILE A 12 -8.03 48.06 24.15
CA ILE A 12 -7.77 49.50 24.28
C ILE A 12 -8.63 49.99 25.45
N ILE A 13 -7.98 50.42 26.54
CA ILE A 13 -8.60 50.97 27.74
C ILE A 13 -8.66 52.49 27.62
N LEU A 14 -9.86 53.07 27.79
CA LEU A 14 -10.04 54.47 28.18
C LEU A 14 -11.02 54.56 29.36
N LEU A 15 -10.52 55.05 30.48
CA LEU A 15 -11.27 55.39 31.69
C LEU A 15 -11.88 56.80 31.53
N PHE A 16 -13.14 57.01 31.95
CA PHE A 16 -13.47 57.82 33.13
C PHE A 16 -14.98 57.87 33.44
N THR A 17 -15.20 58.02 34.75
CA THR A 17 -16.37 58.07 35.63
C THR A 17 -17.56 58.98 35.28
N SER A 18 -18.77 58.55 35.64
CA SER A 18 -19.76 59.36 36.38
C SER A 18 -20.91 58.48 36.90
N CYS A 19 -21.36 58.77 38.12
CA CYS A 19 -22.36 58.01 38.88
C CYS A 19 -23.58 58.90 39.15
N SER A 20 -24.80 58.40 38.90
CA SER A 20 -26.02 58.92 39.54
C SER A 20 -27.15 57.87 39.64
N LYS A 21 -27.47 57.53 40.89
CA LYS A 21 -28.71 57.01 41.53
C LYS A 21 -29.79 56.25 40.71
N SER A 22 -29.85 54.95 41.02
CA SER A 22 -31.00 54.08 41.36
C SER A 22 -32.42 54.44 40.88
N GLU A 23 -32.86 53.71 39.85
CA GLU A 23 -34.22 53.18 39.73
C GLU A 23 -34.11 51.69 39.35
N GLU A 24 -34.92 50.83 39.96
CA GLU A 24 -34.94 49.38 39.71
C GLU A 24 -35.36 49.10 38.27
N ASN A 25 -34.37 49.01 37.39
CA ASN A 25 -34.56 49.02 35.96
C ASN A 25 -34.55 47.57 35.42
N GLN A 26 -35.71 46.95 35.42
CA GLN A 26 -35.90 45.65 34.79
C GLN A 26 -35.86 45.79 33.25
N LEU A 27 -34.92 45.11 32.56
CA LEU A 27 -35.01 44.76 31.13
C LEU A 27 -36.47 44.33 30.77
N PRO A 28 -37.11 44.95 29.75
CA PRO A 28 -38.51 44.69 29.40
C PRO A 28 -38.77 43.25 28.95
N ALA A 29 -40.02 42.79 29.14
CA ALA A 29 -40.47 41.46 28.71
C ALA A 29 -40.57 41.28 27.17
N SER A 30 -40.36 42.33 26.38
CA SER A 30 -40.49 42.34 24.91
C SER A 30 -39.17 42.45 24.15
N THR A 31 -38.02 42.38 24.82
CA THR A 31 -36.71 42.51 24.17
C THR A 31 -36.32 41.17 23.52
N LEU A 32 -36.18 41.16 22.19
CA LEU A 32 -35.77 39.99 21.43
C LEU A 32 -34.28 40.09 21.07
N LEU A 33 -33.49 39.13 21.52
CA LEU A 33 -32.10 38.94 21.09
C LEU A 33 -32.04 37.75 20.12
N THR A 34 -31.87 38.03 18.85
CA THR A 34 -31.80 37.01 17.80
C THR A 34 -30.41 36.97 17.18
N VAL A 35 -29.94 35.76 16.91
CA VAL A 35 -28.65 35.52 16.26
C VAL A 35 -28.90 34.98 14.87
N LYS A 36 -28.14 35.50 13.90
CA LYS A 36 -28.14 35.08 12.50
C LYS A 36 -26.73 34.65 12.12
N ILE A 37 -26.62 33.56 11.38
CA ILE A 37 -25.38 33.13 10.76
C ILE A 37 -25.23 33.93 9.46
N SER A 38 -24.22 34.79 9.38
CA SER A 38 -24.00 35.66 8.20
C SER A 38 -23.13 34.98 7.14
N SER A 39 -22.20 34.12 7.54
CA SER A 39 -21.46 33.24 6.62
C SER A 39 -20.88 32.03 7.35
N THR A 40 -20.74 30.91 6.64
CA THR A 40 -20.03 29.73 7.15
C THR A 40 -19.17 29.15 6.04
N ASN A 41 -17.88 28.99 6.33
CA ASN A 41 -16.94 28.23 5.51
C ASN A 41 -16.15 27.26 6.44
N PRO A 42 -15.34 26.33 5.90
CA PRO A 42 -14.65 25.34 6.73
C PRO A 42 -13.46 25.90 7.55
N LEU A 43 -13.13 27.18 7.41
CA LEU A 43 -12.07 27.88 8.16
C LEU A 43 -12.65 28.85 9.20
N ASN A 44 -13.76 29.51 8.88
CA ASN A 44 -14.42 30.48 9.74
C ASN A 44 -15.95 30.48 9.59
N SER A 45 -16.64 30.96 10.63
CA SER A 45 -18.07 31.25 10.57
C SER A 45 -18.35 32.57 11.24
N LYS A 46 -19.10 33.43 10.57
CA LYS A 46 -19.49 34.73 11.10
C LYS A 46 -20.94 34.68 11.59
N ILE A 47 -21.16 35.18 12.79
CA ILE A 47 -22.48 35.39 13.37
C ILE A 47 -22.71 36.88 13.60
N GLU A 48 -23.95 37.29 13.49
CA GLU A 48 -24.43 38.64 13.74
C GLU A 48 -25.68 38.54 14.60
N TRP A 49 -25.85 39.43 15.56
CA TRP A 49 -27.04 39.46 16.39
C TRP A 49 -27.69 40.83 16.40
N THR A 50 -29.01 40.84 16.59
CA THR A 50 -29.80 42.05 16.73
C THR A 50 -30.48 42.07 18.07
N ASN A 51 -30.39 43.20 18.76
CA ASN A 51 -31.09 43.45 20.01
C ASN A 51 -32.10 44.58 19.78
N THR A 52 -33.40 44.29 19.93
CA THR A 52 -34.48 45.28 19.75
C THR A 52 -34.77 46.08 21.02
N ASP A 53 -33.73 46.43 21.76
CA ASP A 53 -33.84 47.10 23.05
C ASP A 53 -34.44 48.51 22.88
N ASN A 54 -35.73 48.64 23.18
CA ASN A 54 -36.48 49.90 23.14
C ASN A 54 -36.42 50.66 24.48
N SER A 55 -35.55 50.27 25.41
CA SER A 55 -35.46 50.86 26.76
C SER A 55 -34.26 51.81 26.93
N GLN A 56 -34.33 52.69 27.93
CA GLN A 56 -33.21 53.58 28.30
C GLN A 56 -32.01 52.83 28.91
N ASN A 57 -32.12 51.51 29.19
CA ASN A 57 -31.00 50.67 29.61
C ASN A 57 -30.24 50.17 28.40
N LYS A 58 -29.37 51.03 27.88
CA LYS A 58 -28.57 50.71 26.70
C LYS A 58 -27.69 49.47 26.99
N THR A 59 -27.94 48.38 26.27
CA THR A 59 -27.06 47.20 26.27
C THR A 59 -25.61 47.64 26.15
N THR A 60 -24.75 47.13 27.03
CA THR A 60 -23.39 47.64 27.20
C THR A 60 -22.37 46.73 26.54
N TYR A 61 -22.57 45.41 26.63
CA TYR A 61 -21.68 44.41 26.01
C TYR A 61 -22.37 43.05 25.88
N TYR A 62 -21.72 42.14 25.16
CA TYR A 62 -22.19 40.78 24.95
C TYR A 62 -21.16 39.74 25.35
N ASP A 63 -21.63 38.62 25.88
CA ASP A 63 -20.84 37.40 26.06
C ASP A 63 -21.32 36.35 25.06
N LEU A 64 -20.38 35.64 24.45
CA LEU A 64 -20.62 34.63 23.43
C LEU A 64 -20.23 33.25 23.94
N TYR A 65 -21.16 32.31 23.81
CA TYR A 65 -20.97 30.91 24.18
C TYR A 65 -21.08 30.00 22.99
N LEU A 66 -20.20 29.01 22.89
CA LEU A 66 -20.25 27.90 21.95
C LEU A 66 -20.40 26.60 22.75
N GLY A 67 -21.57 25.97 22.65
CA GLY A 67 -22.05 25.00 23.62
C GLY A 67 -22.19 25.66 25.00
N ASP A 68 -21.50 25.09 25.98
CA ASP A 68 -21.45 25.63 27.36
C ASP A 68 -20.18 26.47 27.62
N GLU A 69 -19.27 26.58 26.65
CA GLU A 69 -17.99 27.28 26.80
C GLU A 69 -18.13 28.76 26.45
N LEU A 70 -17.65 29.64 27.33
CA LEU A 70 -17.53 31.08 27.07
C LEU A 70 -16.34 31.32 26.13
N ILE A 71 -16.63 31.74 24.89
CA ILE A 71 -15.62 31.95 23.85
C ILE A 71 -15.11 33.39 23.83
N ALA A 72 -15.99 34.35 24.11
CA ALA A 72 -15.63 35.76 24.19
C ALA A 72 -16.57 36.48 25.14
N GLU A 73 -16.04 37.45 25.88
CA GLU A 73 -16.77 38.28 26.84
C GLU A 73 -16.51 39.75 26.56
N TYR A 74 -17.41 40.60 27.05
CA TYR A 74 -17.31 42.06 26.89
C TYR A 74 -17.20 42.53 25.44
N ILE A 75 -17.90 41.85 24.51
CA ILE A 75 -17.91 42.23 23.10
C ILE A 75 -18.65 43.56 22.94
N ASP A 76 -17.92 44.59 22.48
CA ASP A 76 -18.47 45.88 22.06
C ASP A 76 -18.77 45.84 20.56
N GLY A 77 -19.97 45.39 20.23
CA GLY A 77 -20.41 45.16 18.85
C GLY A 77 -21.51 44.10 18.75
N ASN A 78 -21.94 43.83 17.52
CA ASN A 78 -23.06 42.92 17.26
C ASN A 78 -22.69 41.76 16.33
N THR A 79 -21.40 41.45 16.22
CA THR A 79 -20.90 40.39 15.37
C THR A 79 -19.69 39.69 15.99
N PHE A 80 -19.49 38.43 15.61
CA PHE A 80 -18.32 37.64 15.96
C PHE A 80 -17.96 36.71 14.82
N GLU A 81 -16.66 36.52 14.57
CA GLU A 81 -16.15 35.57 13.59
C GLU A 81 -15.39 34.46 14.33
N PHE A 82 -15.92 33.24 14.26
CA PHE A 82 -15.22 32.06 14.73
C PHE A 82 -14.12 31.69 13.74
N GLU A 83 -12.91 31.45 14.24
CA GLU A 83 -11.78 30.95 13.47
C GLU A 83 -11.42 29.52 13.88
N GLU A 84 -10.57 28.86 13.09
CA GLU A 84 -10.02 27.53 13.37
C GLU A 84 -11.05 26.40 13.60
N LEU A 85 -12.26 26.56 13.07
CA LEU A 85 -13.33 25.57 13.20
C LEU A 85 -12.93 24.21 12.60
N LYS A 86 -13.42 23.12 13.18
CA LYS A 86 -13.32 21.78 12.61
C LYS A 86 -14.28 21.64 11.44
N GLY A 87 -13.91 20.89 10.40
CA GLY A 87 -14.83 20.59 9.30
C GLY A 87 -15.83 19.50 9.65
N LEU A 88 -16.95 19.47 8.93
CA LEU A 88 -18.04 18.50 9.12
C LEU A 88 -18.55 18.44 10.57
N THR A 89 -18.58 19.59 11.26
CA THR A 89 -18.93 19.68 12.68
C THR A 89 -20.14 20.58 12.87
N GLU A 90 -21.10 20.13 13.67
CA GLU A 90 -22.19 20.97 14.15
C GLU A 90 -21.70 21.81 15.33
N TYR A 91 -21.99 23.10 15.25
CA TYR A 91 -21.74 24.06 16.31
C TYR A 91 -23.07 24.66 16.73
N GLN A 92 -23.26 24.77 18.04
CA GLN A 92 -24.41 25.44 18.64
C GLN A 92 -23.95 26.36 19.76
N GLY A 93 -24.75 27.37 20.11
CA GLY A 93 -24.35 28.32 21.15
C GLY A 93 -25.38 29.41 21.40
N LYS A 94 -25.01 30.37 22.23
CA LYS A 94 -25.88 31.49 22.63
C LYS A 94 -25.10 32.77 22.84
N VAL A 95 -25.77 33.89 22.63
CA VAL A 95 -25.26 35.22 22.96
C VAL A 95 -26.01 35.72 24.19
N ILE A 96 -25.30 36.26 25.17
CA ILE A 96 -25.87 36.88 26.36
C ILE A 96 -25.59 38.38 26.31
N ALA A 97 -26.63 39.19 26.18
CA ALA A 97 -26.54 40.65 26.31
C ALA A 97 -26.54 41.03 27.80
N LYS A 98 -25.69 42.00 28.19
CA LYS A 98 -25.57 42.50 29.55
C LYS A 98 -25.67 44.02 29.59
N ASP A 99 -26.38 44.54 30.59
CA ASP A 99 -26.44 45.97 30.89
C ASP A 99 -25.44 46.39 31.99
N ILE A 100 -25.42 47.69 32.29
CA ILE A 100 -24.57 48.30 33.34
C ILE A 100 -24.84 47.76 34.76
N ASN A 101 -26.00 47.14 34.99
CA ASN A 101 -26.40 46.55 36.26
C ASN A 101 -26.24 45.02 36.27
N ASN A 102 -25.59 44.47 35.24
CA ASN A 102 -25.37 43.03 35.03
C ASN A 102 -26.68 42.22 34.87
N LYS A 103 -27.79 42.86 34.49
CA LYS A 103 -29.01 42.15 34.11
C LYS A 103 -28.82 41.60 32.69
N THR A 104 -29.26 40.36 32.47
CA THR A 104 -28.93 39.60 31.27
C THR A 104 -30.14 39.25 30.42
N ILE A 105 -29.98 39.27 29.09
CA ILE A 105 -30.89 38.61 28.13
C ILE A 105 -30.11 37.56 27.36
N THR A 106 -30.65 36.36 27.26
CA THR A 106 -30.06 35.27 26.47
C THR A 106 -30.77 35.14 25.13
N SER A 107 -30.00 34.97 24.06
CA SER A 107 -30.55 34.73 22.73
C SER A 107 -31.22 33.37 22.62
N THR A 108 -32.03 33.16 21.58
CA THR A 108 -32.29 31.79 21.12
C THR A 108 -30.97 31.11 20.74
N GLU A 109 -30.89 29.79 20.92
CA GLU A 109 -29.72 29.01 20.51
C GLU A 109 -29.50 29.15 18.99
N TYR A 110 -28.29 29.52 18.60
CA TYR A 110 -27.90 29.48 17.19
C TYR A 110 -27.27 28.12 16.89
N LYS A 111 -27.41 27.66 15.63
CA LYS A 111 -26.74 26.46 15.13
C LYS A 111 -26.19 26.69 13.73
N PHE A 112 -25.02 26.13 13.46
CA PHE A 112 -24.46 26.07 12.12
C PHE A 112 -23.61 24.81 11.94
N PHE A 113 -23.44 24.38 10.68
CA PHE A 113 -22.63 23.23 10.32
C PHE A 113 -21.48 23.67 9.43
N THR A 114 -20.27 23.23 9.74
CA THR A 114 -19.12 23.45 8.87
C THR A 114 -19.06 22.44 7.75
N ASN A 115 -18.62 22.89 6.58
CA ASN A 115 -18.37 22.02 5.43
C ASN A 115 -17.06 21.24 5.60
N LYS A 116 -16.75 20.36 4.65
CA LYS A 116 -15.48 19.63 4.56
C LYS A 116 -14.30 20.61 4.64
N LYS A 117 -13.42 20.42 5.63
CA LYS A 117 -12.16 21.16 5.75
C LYS A 117 -11.02 20.35 5.15
N GLN A 118 -10.39 20.89 4.12
CA GLN A 118 -9.33 20.21 3.37
C GLN A 118 -7.99 20.90 3.59
N PHE A 119 -6.97 20.11 3.91
CA PHE A 119 -5.58 20.56 3.91
C PHE A 119 -5.06 20.57 2.47
N GLU A 120 -4.43 21.66 2.05
CA GLU A 120 -3.82 21.78 0.72
C GLU A 120 -2.31 21.55 0.80
N GLY A 121 -1.80 20.62 0.00
CA GLY A 121 -0.38 20.28 -0.05
C GLY A 121 -0.04 18.96 0.65
N ASN A 122 1.26 18.68 0.68
CA ASN A 122 1.81 17.47 1.30
C ASN A 122 2.13 17.73 2.77
N ILE A 123 1.92 16.73 3.63
CA ILE A 123 2.22 16.83 5.06
C ILE A 123 3.07 15.64 5.52
N GLU A 124 4.12 15.92 6.29
CA GLU A 124 4.93 14.93 6.98
C GLU A 124 4.79 15.13 8.50
N LEU A 125 4.39 14.08 9.20
CA LEU A 125 4.17 14.04 10.64
C LEU A 125 5.20 13.08 11.25
N LYS A 126 6.09 13.60 12.09
CA LYS A 126 7.29 12.91 12.58
C LYS A 126 7.19 12.47 14.04
N SER A 127 6.11 12.86 14.70
CA SER A 127 5.89 12.64 16.13
C SER A 127 4.39 12.57 16.43
N GLN A 128 4.05 12.09 17.63
CA GLN A 128 2.67 12.15 18.12
C GLN A 128 2.19 13.62 18.25
N GLU A 129 3.07 14.54 18.66
CA GLU A 129 2.75 15.96 18.74
C GLU A 129 2.38 16.56 17.38
N ASP A 130 3.08 16.18 16.30
CA ASP A 130 2.73 16.63 14.94
C ASP A 130 1.33 16.13 14.55
N ILE A 131 0.99 14.88 14.88
CA ILE A 131 -0.34 14.31 14.63
C ILE A 131 -1.39 15.09 15.43
N ASP A 132 -1.15 15.31 16.72
CA ASP A 132 -2.09 16.00 17.61
C ASP A 132 -2.31 17.46 17.15
N ASN A 133 -1.23 18.15 16.75
CA ASN A 133 -1.27 19.52 16.22
C ASN A 133 -1.92 19.61 14.82
N PHE A 134 -1.76 18.61 13.98
CA PHE A 134 -2.40 18.58 12.66
C PHE A 134 -3.89 18.28 12.78
N THR A 135 -4.25 17.28 13.59
CA THR A 135 -5.64 16.83 13.77
C THR A 135 -6.48 17.81 14.59
N SER A 136 -5.88 18.57 15.51
CA SER A 136 -6.57 19.63 16.26
C SER A 136 -7.17 20.71 15.35
N LYS A 137 -6.56 20.93 14.17
CA LYS A 137 -7.06 21.86 13.13
C LYS A 137 -8.33 21.35 12.44
N GLY A 138 -8.77 20.11 12.70
CA GLY A 138 -10.05 19.57 12.24
C GLY A 138 -10.16 19.37 10.73
N TYR A 139 -9.06 19.00 10.07
CA TYR A 139 -9.08 18.62 8.66
C TYR A 139 -9.73 17.24 8.46
N ASN A 140 -10.65 17.13 7.51
CA ASN A 140 -11.31 15.86 7.14
C ASN A 140 -10.75 15.27 5.84
N ALA A 141 -9.88 16.01 5.14
CA ALA A 141 -9.22 15.53 3.93
C ALA A 141 -7.88 16.23 3.67
N ILE A 142 -7.04 15.57 2.87
CA ILE A 142 -5.74 16.05 2.44
C ILE A 142 -5.68 16.05 0.91
N LYS A 143 -5.50 17.21 0.28
CA LYS A 143 -5.21 17.35 -1.16
C LYS A 143 -3.71 17.38 -1.39
N GLY A 144 -3.11 16.21 -1.18
CA GLY A 144 -1.69 15.94 -1.30
C GLY A 144 -1.36 14.60 -0.65
N ASN A 145 -0.09 14.40 -0.33
CA ASN A 145 0.42 13.19 0.32
C ASN A 145 0.37 13.33 1.86
N LEU A 146 0.09 12.21 2.53
CA LEU A 146 0.25 12.08 3.99
C LEU A 146 1.44 11.15 4.27
N ILE A 147 2.45 11.67 4.97
CA ILE A 147 3.62 10.90 5.39
C ILE A 147 3.65 10.88 6.92
N ILE A 148 3.53 9.69 7.50
CA ILE A 148 3.74 9.45 8.93
C ILE A 148 5.08 8.74 9.08
N ASN A 149 6.05 9.41 9.70
CA ASN A 149 7.44 8.94 9.77
C ASN A 149 7.97 9.02 11.20
N GLY A 150 7.80 7.96 11.98
CA GLY A 150 8.17 7.91 13.40
C GLY A 150 9.67 7.73 13.68
N LYS A 151 10.54 7.92 12.67
CA LYS A 151 11.99 7.65 12.79
C LYS A 151 12.67 8.51 13.86
N THR A 152 12.27 9.77 13.98
CA THR A 152 12.88 10.74 14.90
C THR A 152 12.20 10.81 16.25
N SER A 153 10.91 10.45 16.31
CA SER A 153 10.13 10.38 17.54
C SER A 153 9.01 9.36 17.38
N SER A 154 8.74 8.59 18.43
CA SER A 154 7.73 7.53 18.39
C SER A 154 6.34 8.11 18.07
N VAL A 155 5.72 7.59 17.02
CA VAL A 155 4.28 7.70 16.73
C VAL A 155 3.60 6.46 17.28
N LYS A 156 2.65 6.63 18.20
CA LYS A 156 2.10 5.53 19.01
C LYS A 156 0.66 5.18 18.66
N ASN A 157 -0.13 6.13 18.18
CA ASN A 157 -1.49 5.89 17.74
C ASN A 157 -1.91 6.89 16.65
N LEU A 158 -2.99 6.56 15.94
CA LEU A 158 -3.61 7.38 14.92
C LEU A 158 -5.04 7.80 15.30
N SER A 159 -5.46 7.63 16.57
CA SER A 159 -6.87 7.76 16.97
C SER A 159 -7.46 9.15 16.72
N ASN A 160 -6.61 10.17 16.58
CA ASN A 160 -7.05 11.53 16.28
C ASN A 160 -7.43 11.74 14.80
N PHE A 161 -7.22 10.74 13.94
CA PHE A 161 -7.59 10.76 12.52
C PHE A 161 -9.00 10.24 12.22
N ASN A 162 -9.83 9.92 13.21
CA ASN A 162 -11.16 9.34 12.99
C ASN A 162 -12.04 10.15 11.99
N ASP A 163 -11.83 11.46 11.91
CA ASP A 163 -12.57 12.36 11.03
C ASP A 163 -11.94 12.51 9.62
N LEU A 164 -10.75 11.94 9.39
CA LEU A 164 -10.06 11.95 8.10
C LEU A 164 -10.68 10.89 7.18
N SER A 165 -11.27 11.35 6.09
CA SER A 165 -12.00 10.51 5.15
C SER A 165 -11.29 10.31 3.81
N GLN A 166 -10.44 11.26 3.41
CA GLN A 166 -9.86 11.30 2.07
C GLN A 166 -8.42 11.80 2.08
N ILE A 167 -7.56 11.09 1.37
CA ILE A 167 -6.23 11.55 0.99
C ILE A 167 -6.18 11.51 -0.54
N HIS A 168 -5.77 12.61 -1.17
CA HIS A 168 -5.69 12.66 -2.62
C HIS A 168 -4.50 11.87 -3.15
N GLY A 169 -3.33 12.09 -2.57
CA GLY A 169 -2.09 11.47 -3.02
C GLY A 169 -1.73 10.21 -2.24
N ASP A 170 -0.43 10.06 -2.05
CA ASP A 170 0.18 8.90 -1.43
C ASP A 170 -0.02 8.88 0.09
N LEU A 171 -0.03 7.67 0.66
CA LEU A 171 -0.02 7.42 2.09
C LEU A 171 1.22 6.61 2.47
N PHE A 172 2.07 7.20 3.30
CA PHE A 172 3.27 6.58 3.84
C PHE A 172 3.15 6.42 5.36
N ILE A 173 3.37 5.21 5.87
CA ILE A 173 3.40 4.89 7.30
C ILE A 173 4.71 4.15 7.56
N ILE A 174 5.69 4.88 8.09
CA ILE A 174 7.09 4.43 8.12
C ILE A 174 7.68 4.61 9.52
N ASN A 175 8.44 3.61 10.00
CA ASN A 175 9.25 3.70 11.23
C ASN A 175 8.42 4.07 12.47
N THR A 176 7.19 3.56 12.61
CA THR A 176 6.30 3.89 13.74
C THR A 176 6.30 2.80 14.81
N SER A 177 5.78 3.13 16.00
CA SER A 177 5.49 2.19 17.09
C SER A 177 3.99 1.81 17.12
N LEU A 178 3.33 1.88 15.96
CA LEU A 178 1.90 1.58 15.84
C LEU A 178 1.65 0.06 15.95
N LYS A 179 0.68 -0.34 16.77
CA LYS A 179 0.23 -1.73 16.87
C LYS A 179 -0.84 -2.09 15.83
N ASN A 180 -1.60 -1.08 15.41
CA ASN A 180 -2.64 -1.12 14.41
C ASN A 180 -2.75 0.28 13.78
N LEU A 181 -3.61 0.42 12.78
CA LEU A 181 -3.87 1.69 12.10
C LEU A 181 -5.22 2.32 12.53
N SER A 182 -5.68 2.04 13.75
CA SER A 182 -6.96 2.57 14.25
C SER A 182 -6.94 4.09 14.27
N GLY A 183 -7.97 4.70 13.68
CA GLY A 183 -7.98 6.09 13.24
C GLY A 183 -8.16 6.24 11.72
N PHE A 184 -7.80 5.23 10.93
CA PHE A 184 -7.89 5.27 9.46
C PHE A 184 -9.09 4.54 8.87
N GLU A 185 -10.07 4.12 9.68
CA GLU A 185 -11.28 3.41 9.24
C GLU A 185 -12.09 4.24 8.21
N GLY A 186 -11.99 5.55 8.29
CA GLY A 186 -12.61 6.51 7.37
C GLY A 186 -11.91 6.65 6.02
N VAL A 187 -10.62 6.31 5.94
CA VAL A 187 -9.70 6.81 4.90
C VAL A 187 -9.87 6.10 3.56
N THR A 188 -9.92 6.91 2.50
CA THR A 188 -9.82 6.48 1.10
C THR A 188 -8.68 7.23 0.41
N LEU A 189 -8.02 6.57 -0.55
CA LEU A 189 -7.08 7.24 -1.46
C LEU A 189 -7.83 7.54 -2.76
N THR A 190 -7.92 8.81 -3.14
CA THR A 190 -8.74 9.23 -4.30
C THR A 190 -7.98 9.26 -5.61
N SER A 191 -6.64 9.36 -5.59
CA SER A 191 -5.83 9.11 -6.77
C SER A 191 -5.70 7.61 -7.01
N ASN A 192 -6.08 7.17 -8.20
CA ASN A 192 -5.88 5.80 -8.64
C ASN A 192 -4.40 5.43 -8.88
N GLU A 193 -3.51 6.41 -8.85
CA GLU A 193 -2.05 6.25 -8.93
C GLU A 193 -1.37 6.35 -7.54
N ALA A 194 -2.16 6.54 -6.47
CA ALA A 194 -1.62 6.69 -5.13
C ALA A 194 -0.81 5.46 -4.70
N ARG A 195 0.33 5.71 -4.08
CA ARG A 195 1.18 4.71 -3.45
C ARG A 195 0.76 4.57 -1.99
N LEU A 196 0.52 3.34 -1.57
CA LEU A 196 0.40 2.99 -0.16
C LEU A 196 1.69 2.28 0.28
N VAL A 197 2.38 2.86 1.26
CA VAL A 197 3.68 2.41 1.70
C VAL A 197 3.68 2.20 3.22
N ILE A 198 3.86 0.96 3.66
CA ILE A 198 3.88 0.56 5.07
C ILE A 198 5.21 -0.13 5.36
N ILE A 199 6.15 0.58 6.00
CA ILE A 199 7.54 0.14 6.12
C ILE A 199 8.09 0.28 7.53
N ASN A 200 8.83 -0.71 8.03
CA ASN A 200 9.54 -0.65 9.32
C ASN A 200 8.62 -0.32 10.51
N ASN A 201 7.41 -0.90 10.56
CA ASN A 201 6.52 -0.77 11.72
C ASN A 201 6.53 -2.09 12.49
N ASP A 202 7.58 -2.29 13.30
CA ASP A 202 7.87 -3.58 13.93
C ASP A 202 6.76 -4.07 14.87
N GLU A 203 6.01 -3.15 15.49
CA GLU A 203 4.89 -3.47 16.38
C GLU A 203 3.54 -3.69 15.66
N LEU A 204 3.47 -3.39 14.35
CA LEU A 204 2.22 -3.41 13.60
C LEU A 204 1.75 -4.84 13.38
N THR A 205 0.55 -5.17 13.87
CA THR A 205 0.00 -6.54 13.81
C THR A 205 -1.04 -6.73 12.71
N ASN A 206 -1.73 -5.66 12.33
CA ASN A 206 -2.80 -5.67 11.34
C ASN A 206 -2.97 -4.31 10.67
N VAL A 207 -3.69 -4.30 9.54
CA VAL A 207 -3.99 -3.10 8.72
C VAL A 207 -5.50 -2.93 8.48
N GLU A 208 -6.35 -3.48 9.35
CA GLU A 208 -7.81 -3.58 9.14
C GLU A 208 -8.48 -2.23 8.84
N ALA A 209 -8.00 -1.15 9.46
CA ALA A 209 -8.50 0.20 9.26
C ALA A 209 -8.49 0.65 7.78
N LEU A 210 -7.64 0.06 6.93
CA LEU A 210 -7.55 0.40 5.50
C LEU A 210 -8.63 -0.25 4.61
N SER A 211 -9.66 -0.86 5.21
CA SER A 211 -10.74 -1.62 4.54
C SER A 211 -11.50 -0.89 3.42
N LYS A 212 -11.41 0.45 3.33
CA LYS A 212 -12.10 1.24 2.29
C LYS A 212 -11.28 1.45 1.02
N ILE A 213 -10.00 1.07 1.01
CA ILE A 213 -9.14 1.20 -0.17
C ILE A 213 -9.50 0.13 -1.21
N THR A 214 -9.86 0.56 -2.42
CA THR A 214 -10.32 -0.32 -3.51
C THR A 214 -9.39 -0.35 -4.71
N ALA A 215 -8.55 0.67 -4.88
CA ALA A 215 -7.58 0.77 -5.97
C ALA A 215 -6.34 1.54 -5.50
N LEU A 216 -5.18 1.18 -6.07
CA LEU A 216 -3.88 1.80 -5.81
C LEU A 216 -3.07 1.90 -7.10
N GLY A 217 -2.13 2.84 -7.14
CA GLY A 217 -1.03 2.82 -8.09
C GLY A 217 -0.01 1.73 -7.71
N SER A 218 0.40 1.70 -6.44
CA SER A 218 1.31 0.68 -5.91
C SER A 218 1.03 0.39 -4.44
N LEU A 219 1.30 -0.85 -4.02
CA LEU A 219 1.26 -1.29 -2.62
C LEU A 219 2.62 -1.84 -2.22
N ARG A 220 3.27 -1.21 -1.24
CA ARG A 220 4.54 -1.67 -0.67
C ARG A 220 4.41 -1.90 0.82
N ILE A 221 4.59 -3.15 1.24
CA ILE A 221 4.59 -3.58 2.64
C ILE A 221 5.94 -4.24 2.91
N LEU A 222 6.81 -3.54 3.63
CA LEU A 222 8.21 -3.95 3.82
C LEU A 222 8.62 -3.94 5.28
N ASN A 223 9.23 -5.02 5.76
CA ASN A 223 9.87 -5.04 7.09
C ASN A 223 8.90 -4.67 8.23
N ASN A 224 7.74 -5.32 8.29
CA ASN A 224 6.80 -5.21 9.42
C ASN A 224 6.79 -6.54 10.17
N LYS A 225 7.67 -6.67 11.17
CA LYS A 225 8.00 -7.95 11.82
C LYS A 225 6.79 -8.70 12.36
N LEU A 226 5.84 -8.01 13.00
CA LEU A 226 4.68 -8.62 13.65
C LEU A 226 3.40 -8.60 12.81
N LEU A 227 3.43 -8.11 11.56
CA LEU A 227 2.25 -8.02 10.72
C LEU A 227 1.85 -9.43 10.27
N GLN A 228 0.69 -9.91 10.72
CA GLN A 228 0.28 -11.31 10.51
C GLN A 228 -0.61 -11.50 9.28
N ASN A 229 -1.45 -10.51 8.97
CA ASN A 229 -2.40 -10.61 7.87
C ASN A 229 -2.65 -9.24 7.22
N LEU A 230 -3.30 -9.30 6.06
CA LEU A 230 -3.55 -8.17 5.18
C LEU A 230 -5.02 -7.80 5.11
N ASN A 231 -5.84 -8.16 6.12
CA ASN A 231 -7.31 -8.10 6.08
C ASN A 231 -7.90 -6.72 5.73
N GLY A 232 -7.15 -5.64 5.90
CA GLY A 232 -7.52 -4.31 5.41
C GLY A 232 -7.66 -4.19 3.88
N PHE A 233 -7.18 -5.17 3.10
CA PHE A 233 -7.20 -5.10 1.64
C PHE A 233 -8.26 -5.98 0.97
N HIS A 234 -9.22 -6.54 1.72
CA HIS A 234 -10.26 -7.42 1.17
C HIS A 234 -11.14 -6.78 0.09
N LYS A 235 -11.17 -5.44 -0.06
CA LYS A 235 -11.87 -4.72 -1.14
C LYS A 235 -10.95 -4.22 -2.26
N LEU A 236 -9.63 -4.45 -2.15
CA LEU A 236 -8.65 -4.01 -3.14
C LEU A 236 -8.81 -4.85 -4.43
N LYS A 237 -9.10 -4.17 -5.54
CA LYS A 237 -9.34 -4.82 -6.85
C LYS A 237 -8.22 -4.59 -7.85
N THR A 238 -7.53 -3.45 -7.75
CA THR A 238 -6.53 -3.01 -8.74
C THR A 238 -5.31 -2.44 -8.06
N ILE A 239 -4.13 -2.86 -8.49
CA ILE A 239 -2.84 -2.22 -8.23
C ILE A 239 -2.21 -1.95 -9.58
N ARG A 240 -2.16 -0.70 -10.04
CA ARG A 240 -1.78 -0.42 -11.44
C ARG A 240 -0.35 -0.78 -11.79
N GLN A 241 0.56 -0.73 -10.82
CA GLN A 241 1.99 -0.91 -11.04
C GLN A 241 2.48 -2.12 -10.26
N GLU A 242 2.91 -1.94 -9.01
CA GLU A 242 3.62 -2.96 -8.25
C GLU A 242 2.92 -3.32 -6.93
N LEU A 243 2.75 -4.63 -6.72
CA LEU A 243 2.53 -5.24 -5.42
C LEU A 243 3.87 -5.74 -4.89
N SER A 244 4.35 -5.15 -3.80
CA SER A 244 5.58 -5.59 -3.13
C SER A 244 5.29 -5.91 -1.66
N ILE A 245 5.33 -7.19 -1.31
CA ILE A 245 5.23 -7.68 0.07
C ILE A 245 6.55 -8.35 0.41
N SER A 246 7.36 -7.70 1.24
CA SER A 246 8.71 -8.18 1.48
C SER A 246 9.17 -8.06 2.93
N LEU A 247 9.98 -9.01 3.39
CA LEU A 247 10.56 -9.00 4.75
C LEU A 247 9.49 -8.89 5.85
N ASN A 248 8.32 -9.51 5.68
CA ASN A 248 7.27 -9.56 6.72
C ASN A 248 7.16 -11.01 7.24
N PRO A 249 8.06 -11.45 8.14
CA PRO A 249 8.21 -12.86 8.51
C PRO A 249 6.95 -13.48 9.14
N SER A 250 6.05 -12.67 9.69
CA SER A 250 4.80 -13.14 10.32
C SER A 250 3.60 -13.24 9.35
N ILE A 251 3.69 -12.71 8.12
CA ILE A 251 2.61 -12.86 7.14
C ILE A 251 2.56 -14.32 6.70
N ASN A 252 1.44 -14.98 6.97
CA ASN A 252 1.25 -16.40 6.68
C ASN A 252 0.24 -16.70 5.56
N ASN A 253 -0.49 -15.69 5.08
CA ASN A 253 -1.43 -15.83 3.97
C ASN A 253 -1.63 -14.49 3.24
N LEU A 254 -2.13 -14.56 2.01
CA LEU A 254 -2.46 -13.39 1.19
C LEU A 254 -3.97 -13.29 0.87
N THR A 255 -4.83 -14.04 1.57
CA THR A 255 -6.25 -14.22 1.19
C THR A 255 -7.04 -12.91 1.14
N ALA A 256 -6.61 -11.91 1.90
CA ALA A 256 -7.17 -10.56 1.80
C ALA A 256 -7.00 -9.91 0.42
N LEU A 257 -6.15 -10.44 -0.46
CA LEU A 257 -5.95 -9.95 -1.83
C LEU A 257 -6.84 -10.65 -2.86
N GLN A 258 -7.75 -11.54 -2.47
CA GLN A 258 -8.56 -12.41 -3.35
C GLN A 258 -9.35 -11.71 -4.47
N ASN A 259 -9.53 -10.39 -4.39
CA ASN A 259 -10.24 -9.57 -5.39
C ASN A 259 -9.30 -8.88 -6.39
N LEU A 260 -7.98 -9.02 -6.23
CA LEU A 260 -6.96 -8.36 -7.03
C LEU A 260 -6.79 -9.06 -8.38
N SER A 261 -7.19 -8.39 -9.47
CA SER A 261 -7.17 -8.96 -10.83
C SER A 261 -6.25 -8.23 -11.82
N LYS A 262 -5.82 -7.01 -11.50
CA LYS A 262 -5.02 -6.16 -12.40
C LYS A 262 -3.78 -5.63 -11.69
N LEU A 263 -2.61 -5.98 -12.24
CA LEU A 263 -1.29 -5.51 -11.80
C LEU A 263 -0.19 -5.81 -12.82
N HIS A 264 0.86 -4.97 -12.83
CA HIS A 264 2.01 -5.17 -13.72
C HIS A 264 3.11 -6.01 -13.06
N LYS A 265 3.30 -5.92 -11.74
CA LYS A 265 4.40 -6.60 -11.07
C LYS A 265 4.04 -7.12 -9.68
N VAL A 266 4.51 -8.34 -9.39
CA VAL A 266 4.37 -9.03 -8.10
C VAL A 266 5.76 -9.34 -7.54
N ASN A 267 6.07 -8.79 -6.37
CA ASN A 267 7.23 -9.20 -5.57
C ASN A 267 6.76 -9.74 -4.21
N ILE A 268 7.00 -11.02 -3.96
CA ILE A 268 6.77 -11.67 -2.66
C ILE A 268 8.12 -12.21 -2.19
N ILE A 269 8.77 -11.48 -1.28
CA ILE A 269 10.19 -11.72 -0.95
C ILE A 269 10.43 -11.78 0.56
N GLY A 270 10.92 -12.90 1.10
CA GLY A 270 11.31 -12.94 2.53
C GLY A 270 10.11 -12.89 3.49
N ASN A 271 9.01 -13.58 3.17
CA ASN A 271 7.88 -13.75 4.08
C ASN A 271 7.91 -15.18 4.63
N ASP A 272 8.72 -15.39 5.67
CA ASP A 272 9.15 -16.74 6.12
C ASP A 272 8.02 -17.67 6.57
N SER A 273 6.88 -17.13 7.01
CA SER A 273 5.70 -17.90 7.42
C SER A 273 4.71 -18.20 6.29
N LEU A 274 4.92 -17.63 5.09
CA LEU A 274 4.01 -17.80 3.96
C LEU A 274 4.16 -19.20 3.34
N GLU A 275 3.08 -19.99 3.33
CA GLU A 275 3.10 -21.38 2.85
C GLU A 275 2.62 -21.57 1.40
N ASN A 276 1.79 -20.66 0.90
CA ASN A 276 1.24 -20.61 -0.45
C ASN A 276 0.93 -19.15 -0.85
N LEU A 277 0.41 -18.93 -2.05
CA LEU A 277 0.05 -17.62 -2.59
C LEU A 277 -1.48 -17.41 -2.66
N ASN A 278 -2.27 -18.19 -1.90
CA ASN A 278 -3.73 -18.07 -1.91
C ASN A 278 -4.15 -16.63 -1.55
N GLY A 279 -5.10 -16.10 -2.31
CA GLY A 279 -5.44 -14.69 -2.42
C GLY A 279 -5.01 -14.04 -3.74
N LEU A 280 -4.18 -14.70 -4.56
CA LEU A 280 -3.74 -14.17 -5.86
C LEU A 280 -4.49 -14.77 -7.07
N GLU A 281 -5.58 -15.50 -6.82
CA GLU A 281 -6.24 -16.37 -7.80
C GLU A 281 -6.82 -15.63 -9.00
N GLN A 282 -7.13 -14.33 -8.86
CA GLN A 282 -7.75 -13.55 -9.92
C GLN A 282 -6.73 -12.97 -10.92
N ILE A 283 -5.44 -13.17 -10.68
CA ILE A 283 -4.39 -12.68 -11.58
C ILE A 283 -4.29 -13.63 -12.78
N THR A 284 -4.58 -13.12 -13.98
CA THR A 284 -4.45 -13.86 -15.24
C THR A 284 -3.23 -13.47 -16.05
N GLU A 285 -2.83 -12.20 -16.00
CA GLU A 285 -1.71 -11.65 -16.76
C GLU A 285 -0.92 -10.68 -15.87
N VAL A 286 0.40 -10.64 -16.05
CA VAL A 286 1.32 -9.78 -15.30
C VAL A 286 2.59 -9.56 -16.14
N ASN A 287 3.33 -8.49 -15.88
CA ASN A 287 4.59 -8.27 -16.60
C ASN A 287 5.73 -9.00 -15.89
N ALA A 288 5.79 -8.96 -14.56
CA ALA A 288 6.88 -9.58 -13.82
C ALA A 288 6.42 -10.21 -12.50
N VAL A 289 6.97 -11.39 -12.20
CA VAL A 289 6.76 -12.11 -10.94
C VAL A 289 8.10 -12.46 -10.30
N VAL A 290 8.26 -12.12 -9.03
CA VAL A 290 9.43 -12.42 -8.22
C VAL A 290 8.99 -13.03 -6.89
N ILE A 291 9.23 -14.33 -6.74
CA ILE A 291 8.94 -15.08 -5.51
C ILE A 291 10.26 -15.60 -4.95
N LYS A 292 10.79 -14.93 -3.92
CA LYS A 292 12.13 -15.23 -3.40
C LYS A 292 12.18 -15.36 -1.89
N ASN A 293 13.07 -16.21 -1.38
CA ASN A 293 13.38 -16.28 0.05
C ASN A 293 12.15 -16.52 0.96
N ASN A 294 11.07 -17.15 0.49
CA ASN A 294 9.93 -17.48 1.36
C ASN A 294 10.14 -18.89 1.88
N THR A 295 10.84 -19.03 3.02
CA THR A 295 11.39 -20.32 3.46
C THR A 295 10.34 -21.38 3.78
N SER A 296 9.10 -20.98 4.09
CA SER A 296 7.99 -21.92 4.33
C SER A 296 7.09 -22.18 3.12
N LEU A 297 7.34 -21.53 1.98
CA LEU A 297 6.52 -21.68 0.78
C LEU A 297 6.65 -23.11 0.23
N LYS A 298 5.53 -23.82 0.15
CA LYS A 298 5.46 -25.23 -0.29
C LYS A 298 4.95 -25.40 -1.72
N THR A 299 4.22 -24.42 -2.21
CA THR A 299 3.45 -24.46 -3.48
C THR A 299 3.26 -23.06 -4.06
N MET A 300 2.87 -22.97 -5.33
CA MET A 300 2.49 -21.73 -6.02
C MET A 300 0.95 -21.60 -6.15
N GLU A 301 0.18 -22.41 -5.39
CA GLU A 301 -1.27 -22.26 -5.27
C GLU A 301 -1.63 -20.82 -4.94
N GLY A 302 -2.64 -20.29 -5.63
CA GLY A 302 -2.89 -18.85 -5.73
C GLY A 302 -2.61 -18.32 -7.13
N LEU A 303 -1.75 -18.94 -7.94
CA LEU A 303 -1.46 -18.50 -9.32
C LEU A 303 -2.14 -19.34 -10.40
N GLN A 304 -3.11 -20.20 -10.06
CA GLN A 304 -3.70 -21.19 -10.99
C GLN A 304 -4.35 -20.60 -12.24
N ASN A 305 -4.68 -19.31 -12.24
CA ASN A 305 -5.28 -18.63 -13.40
C ASN A 305 -4.28 -17.80 -14.21
N LEU A 306 -3.02 -17.72 -13.77
CA LEU A 306 -1.98 -16.98 -14.48
C LEU A 306 -1.66 -17.69 -15.80
N THR A 307 -1.90 -17.01 -16.91
CA THR A 307 -1.68 -17.53 -18.27
C THR A 307 -0.47 -16.91 -18.95
N SER A 308 -0.09 -15.67 -18.60
CA SER A 308 1.04 -14.98 -19.21
C SER A 308 1.85 -14.16 -18.20
N CYS A 309 3.17 -14.15 -18.38
CA CYS A 309 4.10 -13.30 -17.65
C CYS A 309 5.10 -12.63 -18.60
N GLU A 310 4.79 -11.42 -19.06
CA GLU A 310 5.44 -10.80 -20.24
C GLU A 310 6.98 -10.72 -20.16
N LEU A 311 7.52 -10.25 -19.04
CA LEU A 311 8.94 -9.94 -18.89
C LEU A 311 9.72 -11.07 -18.22
N TYR A 312 9.40 -11.41 -16.98
CA TYR A 312 10.12 -12.46 -16.26
C TYR A 312 9.37 -13.04 -15.06
N PHE A 313 9.55 -14.34 -14.85
CA PHE A 313 9.09 -15.09 -13.69
C PHE A 313 10.31 -15.68 -12.97
N THR A 314 10.58 -15.24 -11.74
CA THR A 314 11.67 -15.76 -10.92
C THR A 314 11.16 -16.46 -9.66
N ILE A 315 11.63 -17.68 -9.45
CA ILE A 315 11.40 -18.52 -8.26
C ILE A 315 12.76 -18.85 -7.67
N GLU A 316 13.10 -18.25 -6.54
CA GLU A 316 14.44 -18.38 -5.96
C GLU A 316 14.46 -18.60 -4.45
N ASN A 317 15.32 -19.49 -3.95
CA ASN A 317 15.55 -19.68 -2.51
C ASN A 317 14.27 -20.00 -1.70
N ASN A 318 13.29 -20.69 -2.28
CA ASN A 318 12.10 -21.15 -1.55
C ASN A 318 12.34 -22.60 -1.10
N THR A 319 13.07 -22.77 0.00
CA THR A 319 13.69 -24.05 0.38
C THR A 319 12.72 -25.20 0.64
N LYS A 320 11.45 -24.92 0.99
CA LYS A 320 10.40 -25.94 1.18
C LYS A 320 9.51 -26.17 -0.04
N LEU A 321 9.74 -25.46 -1.14
CA LEU A 321 8.96 -25.61 -2.37
C LEU A 321 9.25 -26.97 -3.00
N THR A 322 8.24 -27.84 -3.09
CA THR A 322 8.43 -29.21 -3.59
C THR A 322 7.97 -29.40 -5.04
N LYS A 323 6.99 -28.61 -5.46
CA LYS A 323 6.36 -28.61 -6.79
C LYS A 323 5.90 -27.19 -7.14
N LEU A 324 5.60 -26.96 -8.41
CA LEU A 324 5.07 -25.69 -8.93
C LEU A 324 3.54 -25.74 -9.13
N ASN A 325 2.82 -26.46 -8.27
CA ASN A 325 1.36 -26.49 -8.27
C ASN A 325 0.83 -25.05 -8.25
N GLY A 326 -0.12 -24.73 -9.13
CA GLY A 326 -0.57 -23.36 -9.39
C GLY A 326 -0.03 -22.75 -10.68
N LEU A 327 0.99 -23.33 -11.34
CA LEU A 327 1.47 -22.81 -12.64
C LEU A 327 0.98 -23.58 -13.88
N SER A 328 0.00 -24.46 -13.71
CA SER A 328 -0.53 -25.32 -14.80
C SER A 328 -1.23 -24.56 -15.92
N SER A 329 -1.59 -23.29 -15.72
CA SER A 329 -2.23 -22.46 -16.74
C SER A 329 -1.25 -21.55 -17.48
N LEU A 330 0.01 -21.46 -17.01
CA LEU A 330 1.01 -20.55 -17.57
C LEU A 330 1.42 -21.03 -18.97
N LYS A 331 1.16 -20.20 -19.99
CA LYS A 331 1.40 -20.49 -21.41
C LYS A 331 2.59 -19.73 -21.98
N SER A 332 2.80 -18.50 -21.54
CA SER A 332 3.89 -17.65 -22.04
C SER A 332 4.62 -16.93 -20.92
N VAL A 333 5.94 -16.81 -21.08
CA VAL A 333 6.79 -15.99 -20.19
C VAL A 333 7.93 -15.34 -20.97
N GLY A 334 8.36 -14.15 -20.60
CA GLY A 334 9.57 -13.55 -21.20
C GLY A 334 10.83 -14.35 -20.85
N ALA A 335 11.10 -14.47 -19.55
CA ALA A 335 12.15 -15.31 -18.99
C ALA A 335 11.67 -16.08 -17.76
N ILE A 336 12.10 -17.32 -17.61
CA ILE A 336 11.82 -18.13 -16.42
C ILE A 336 13.12 -18.51 -15.71
N LYS A 337 13.16 -18.22 -14.41
CA LYS A 337 14.28 -18.53 -13.53
C LYS A 337 13.80 -19.37 -12.35
N ILE A 338 14.36 -20.56 -12.20
CA ILE A 338 14.07 -21.52 -11.13
C ILE A 338 15.40 -21.86 -10.46
N ILE A 339 15.70 -21.17 -9.37
CA ILE A 339 17.05 -21.12 -8.80
C ILE A 339 17.03 -21.50 -7.31
N ASN A 340 17.92 -22.40 -6.88
CA ASN A 340 18.14 -22.72 -5.46
C ASN A 340 16.85 -23.08 -4.68
N ASN A 341 15.96 -23.86 -5.28
CA ASN A 341 14.79 -24.41 -4.59
C ASN A 341 15.11 -25.85 -4.18
N ALA A 342 15.87 -26.01 -3.09
CA ALA A 342 16.48 -27.28 -2.71
C ALA A 342 15.50 -28.47 -2.60
N SER A 343 14.24 -28.25 -2.21
CA SER A 343 13.22 -29.31 -2.10
C SER A 343 12.45 -29.59 -3.40
N LEU A 344 12.66 -28.81 -4.46
CA LEU A 344 11.90 -28.88 -5.69
C LEU A 344 12.24 -30.17 -6.45
N ALA A 345 11.28 -31.08 -6.54
CA ALA A 345 11.47 -32.39 -7.16
C ALA A 345 11.01 -32.47 -8.62
N SER A 346 10.07 -31.60 -9.00
CA SER A 346 9.47 -31.58 -10.35
C SER A 346 9.03 -30.17 -10.75
N ILE A 347 9.19 -29.87 -12.04
CA ILE A 347 8.64 -28.68 -12.71
C ILE A 347 7.50 -29.03 -13.67
N SER A 348 6.94 -30.25 -13.59
CA SER A 348 5.92 -30.76 -14.53
C SER A 348 4.64 -29.95 -14.57
N ASN A 349 4.37 -29.13 -13.54
CA ASN A 349 3.27 -28.18 -13.54
C ASN A 349 3.42 -27.07 -14.59
N LEU A 350 4.58 -26.92 -15.24
CA LEU A 350 4.78 -25.99 -16.35
C LEU A 350 4.38 -26.58 -17.72
N SER A 351 3.78 -27.78 -17.79
CA SER A 351 3.54 -28.48 -19.06
C SER A 351 2.71 -27.71 -20.10
N SER A 352 1.96 -26.69 -19.69
CA SER A 352 1.22 -25.79 -20.59
C SER A 352 2.05 -24.64 -21.14
N LEU A 353 3.29 -24.46 -20.68
CA LEU A 353 4.21 -23.43 -21.13
C LEU A 353 4.67 -23.76 -22.56
N THR A 354 4.29 -22.92 -23.51
CA THR A 354 4.59 -23.08 -24.94
C THR A 354 5.45 -21.97 -25.51
N SER A 355 5.60 -20.85 -24.81
CA SER A 355 6.39 -19.72 -25.28
C SER A 355 7.31 -19.16 -24.19
N VAL A 356 8.61 -19.06 -24.52
CA VAL A 356 9.60 -18.33 -23.75
C VAL A 356 10.31 -17.34 -24.68
N SER A 357 10.34 -16.06 -24.30
CA SER A 357 10.88 -15.03 -25.19
C SER A 357 12.40 -15.03 -25.25
N TYR A 358 13.12 -15.16 -24.13
CA TYR A 358 14.58 -15.03 -24.16
C TYR A 358 15.39 -15.90 -23.19
N LEU A 359 14.90 -16.28 -22.01
CA LEU A 359 15.74 -17.01 -21.04
C LEU A 359 15.01 -18.14 -20.31
N ILE A 360 15.66 -19.30 -20.24
CA ILE A 360 15.34 -20.39 -19.32
C ILE A 360 16.57 -20.64 -18.44
N GLU A 361 16.42 -20.43 -17.13
CA GLU A 361 17.47 -20.68 -16.14
C GLU A 361 16.95 -21.66 -15.08
N VAL A 362 17.52 -22.87 -15.04
CA VAL A 362 17.25 -23.90 -14.03
C VAL A 362 18.55 -24.22 -13.33
N LYS A 363 18.69 -23.70 -12.11
CA LYS A 363 19.97 -23.70 -11.41
C LYS A 363 19.87 -24.09 -9.94
N ASP A 364 20.83 -24.85 -9.43
CA ASP A 364 20.98 -25.17 -8.00
C ASP A 364 19.74 -25.87 -7.37
N ASN A 365 18.94 -26.62 -8.15
CA ASN A 365 17.80 -27.37 -7.62
C ASN A 365 18.21 -28.80 -7.29
N SER A 366 18.75 -29.00 -6.08
CA SER A 366 19.39 -30.26 -5.66
C SER A 366 18.51 -31.51 -5.70
N ASN A 367 17.17 -31.34 -5.62
CA ASN A 367 16.22 -32.44 -5.70
C ASN A 367 15.54 -32.63 -7.06
N LEU A 368 15.78 -31.76 -8.04
CA LEU A 368 15.09 -31.79 -9.33
C LEU A 368 15.55 -32.99 -10.17
N THR A 369 14.61 -33.86 -10.54
CA THR A 369 14.93 -35.14 -11.22
C THR A 369 14.79 -35.10 -12.73
N SER A 370 14.02 -34.14 -13.26
CA SER A 370 13.79 -34.01 -14.71
C SER A 370 13.41 -32.59 -15.09
N LEU A 371 13.52 -32.29 -16.39
CA LEU A 371 13.04 -31.07 -17.01
C LEU A 371 11.62 -31.24 -17.60
N ASN A 372 10.90 -32.31 -17.24
CA ASN A 372 9.50 -32.45 -17.66
C ASN A 372 8.69 -31.29 -17.06
N GLY A 373 8.00 -30.57 -17.92
CA GLY A 373 7.39 -29.26 -17.66
C GLY A 373 7.70 -28.29 -18.80
N ILE A 374 8.91 -28.33 -19.36
CA ILE A 374 9.34 -27.37 -20.40
C ILE A 374 9.37 -27.98 -21.81
N GLN A 375 8.79 -29.16 -22.03
CA GLN A 375 8.91 -29.92 -23.27
C GLN A 375 8.16 -29.35 -24.49
N ASN A 376 7.20 -28.47 -24.24
CA ASN A 376 6.32 -27.91 -25.26
C ASN A 376 6.73 -26.50 -25.69
N ILE A 377 7.87 -26.00 -25.22
CA ILE A 377 8.32 -24.64 -25.47
C ILE A 377 8.80 -24.51 -26.92
N VAL A 378 8.26 -23.49 -27.58
CA VAL A 378 8.71 -22.96 -28.86
C VAL A 378 9.20 -21.54 -28.60
N TYR A 379 10.45 -21.25 -28.95
CA TYR A 379 10.98 -19.91 -28.79
C TYR A 379 10.33 -18.95 -29.79
N ASP A 380 10.01 -17.75 -29.33
CA ASP A 380 9.64 -16.66 -30.22
C ASP A 380 10.90 -16.16 -30.96
N ASN A 381 10.95 -16.31 -32.29
CA ASN A 381 12.11 -15.89 -33.09
C ASN A 381 12.23 -14.37 -33.28
N SER A 382 11.35 -13.55 -32.69
CA SER A 382 11.40 -12.08 -32.79
C SER A 382 12.63 -11.45 -32.11
N LEU A 383 13.14 -12.05 -31.02
CA LEU A 383 14.31 -11.57 -30.29
C LEU A 383 15.57 -12.37 -30.66
N THR A 384 16.69 -11.67 -30.85
CA THR A 384 17.89 -12.22 -31.48
C THR A 384 18.83 -12.99 -30.57
N ASN A 385 18.65 -13.04 -29.25
CA ASN A 385 19.51 -13.80 -28.34
C ASN A 385 18.68 -14.63 -27.35
N LYS A 386 18.79 -15.96 -27.41
CA LYS A 386 18.18 -16.89 -26.45
C LYS A 386 19.21 -17.40 -25.44
N GLU A 387 18.80 -17.65 -24.21
CA GLU A 387 19.67 -18.19 -23.18
C GLU A 387 19.03 -19.44 -22.56
N LEU A 388 19.79 -20.52 -22.45
CA LEU A 388 19.40 -21.78 -21.82
C LEU A 388 20.47 -22.22 -20.84
N PHE A 389 20.21 -22.06 -19.54
CA PHE A 389 21.13 -22.40 -18.48
C PHE A 389 20.55 -23.53 -17.62
N ILE A 390 21.19 -24.70 -17.64
CA ILE A 390 20.85 -25.86 -16.82
C ILE A 390 22.09 -26.21 -15.99
N GLN A 391 22.17 -25.67 -14.77
CA GLN A 391 23.39 -25.71 -13.96
C GLN A 391 23.16 -26.33 -12.58
N ASN A 392 24.10 -27.12 -12.07
CA ASN A 392 24.08 -27.60 -10.69
C ASN A 392 22.77 -28.34 -10.27
N ASN A 393 22.18 -29.15 -11.16
CA ASN A 393 21.03 -29.99 -10.83
C ASN A 393 21.46 -31.47 -10.76
N PRO A 394 22.01 -31.94 -9.62
CA PRO A 394 22.73 -33.21 -9.51
C PRO A 394 21.87 -34.47 -9.70
N LYS A 395 20.54 -34.34 -9.78
CA LYS A 395 19.61 -35.48 -9.98
C LYS A 395 19.03 -35.59 -11.39
N ILE A 396 19.25 -34.61 -12.27
CA ILE A 396 18.84 -34.69 -13.67
C ILE A 396 19.72 -35.70 -14.41
N THR A 397 19.11 -36.62 -15.15
CA THR A 397 19.81 -37.66 -15.93
C THR A 397 19.67 -37.50 -17.45
N THR A 398 18.69 -36.74 -17.91
CA THR A 398 18.34 -36.59 -19.33
C THR A 398 17.87 -35.18 -19.68
N LEU A 399 18.12 -34.78 -20.93
CA LEU A 399 17.64 -33.55 -21.57
C LEU A 399 16.51 -33.80 -22.59
N ASP A 400 15.85 -34.96 -22.58
CA ASP A 400 14.81 -35.29 -23.60
C ASP A 400 13.68 -34.25 -23.70
N ALA A 401 13.38 -33.54 -22.61
CA ALA A 401 12.43 -32.43 -22.62
C ALA A 401 12.81 -31.31 -23.63
N LEU A 402 14.08 -31.19 -24.02
CA LEU A 402 14.55 -30.16 -24.95
C LEU A 402 14.44 -30.58 -26.42
N SER A 403 13.96 -31.79 -26.72
CA SER A 403 13.94 -32.40 -28.07
C SER A 403 13.30 -31.55 -29.18
N ASN A 404 12.38 -30.66 -28.83
CA ASN A 404 11.68 -29.80 -29.79
C ASN A 404 12.27 -28.40 -29.95
N TYR A 405 13.30 -28.05 -29.17
CA TYR A 405 13.81 -26.69 -29.06
C TYR A 405 14.56 -26.26 -30.32
N THR A 406 14.35 -25.01 -30.70
CA THR A 406 14.94 -24.39 -31.90
C THR A 406 15.18 -22.90 -31.65
N PHE A 407 16.36 -22.39 -31.95
CA PHE A 407 16.62 -20.95 -32.09
C PHE A 407 17.86 -20.72 -32.96
N GLU A 408 17.89 -19.62 -33.72
CA GLU A 408 18.98 -19.34 -34.66
C GLU A 408 20.25 -18.77 -33.99
N ARG A 409 20.10 -18.15 -32.82
CA ARG A 409 21.13 -17.42 -32.06
C ARG A 409 20.87 -17.49 -30.55
N GLY A 410 21.92 -17.69 -29.74
CA GLY A 410 21.75 -17.73 -28.29
C GLY A 410 23.01 -18.09 -27.49
N VAL A 411 22.83 -18.55 -26.26
CA VAL A 411 23.82 -19.11 -25.33
C VAL A 411 23.19 -20.33 -24.63
N ILE A 412 23.96 -21.38 -24.41
CA ILE A 412 23.55 -22.65 -23.79
C ILE A 412 24.64 -22.97 -22.78
N ASP A 413 24.34 -23.10 -21.50
CA ASP A 413 25.28 -23.59 -20.49
C ASP A 413 24.63 -24.75 -19.75
N ILE A 414 25.18 -25.95 -19.94
CA ILE A 414 24.74 -27.17 -19.29
C ILE A 414 25.93 -27.71 -18.52
N SER A 415 26.01 -27.33 -17.25
CA SER A 415 27.18 -27.64 -16.44
C SER A 415 26.87 -28.13 -15.05
N ASN A 416 27.81 -28.89 -14.49
CA ASN A 416 27.76 -29.34 -13.09
C ASN A 416 26.53 -30.20 -12.74
N ASN A 417 25.90 -30.87 -13.74
CA ASN A 417 24.81 -31.82 -13.52
C ASN A 417 25.39 -33.23 -13.36
N LYS A 418 25.78 -33.57 -12.13
CA LYS A 418 26.58 -34.77 -11.78
C LYS A 418 26.00 -36.14 -12.17
N LYS A 419 24.74 -36.23 -12.61
CA LYS A 419 24.10 -37.47 -13.08
C LYS A 419 23.62 -37.40 -14.53
N LEU A 420 23.88 -36.30 -15.23
CA LEU A 420 23.38 -36.07 -16.58
C LEU A 420 24.21 -36.88 -17.59
N VAL A 421 23.57 -37.87 -18.22
CA VAL A 421 24.20 -38.80 -19.19
C VAL A 421 23.57 -38.77 -20.58
N ASN A 422 22.31 -38.31 -20.70
CA ASN A 422 21.59 -38.25 -21.97
C ASN A 422 21.40 -36.79 -22.45
N PHE A 423 22.06 -36.44 -23.55
CA PHE A 423 22.02 -35.14 -24.23
C PHE A 423 21.26 -35.18 -25.56
N CYS A 424 20.59 -36.29 -25.90
CA CYS A 424 19.94 -36.46 -27.21
C CYS A 424 18.85 -35.42 -27.50
N GLY A 425 18.21 -34.87 -26.48
CA GLY A 425 17.25 -33.78 -26.62
C GLY A 425 17.83 -32.50 -27.23
N LEU A 426 19.15 -32.29 -27.24
CA LEU A 426 19.76 -31.09 -27.85
C LEU A 426 19.94 -31.20 -29.36
N LYS A 427 19.74 -32.38 -29.97
CA LYS A 427 20.11 -32.62 -31.37
C LYS A 427 19.45 -31.63 -32.33
N LYS A 428 18.15 -31.36 -32.16
CA LYS A 428 17.41 -30.44 -33.02
C LYS A 428 17.95 -29.02 -32.89
N LEU A 429 18.08 -28.54 -31.65
CA LEU A 429 18.61 -27.23 -31.33
C LEU A 429 20.01 -27.00 -31.94
N LEU A 430 20.93 -27.95 -31.75
CA LEU A 430 22.30 -27.84 -32.26
C LEU A 430 22.40 -27.94 -33.80
N THR A 431 21.37 -28.45 -34.48
CA THR A 431 21.31 -28.48 -35.94
C THR A 431 20.86 -27.13 -36.52
N GLU A 432 20.00 -26.41 -35.79
CA GLU A 432 19.35 -25.19 -36.28
C GLU A 432 20.07 -23.89 -35.87
N ILE A 433 20.97 -23.94 -34.89
CA ILE A 433 21.73 -22.78 -34.44
C ILE A 433 22.77 -22.34 -35.48
N LYS A 434 22.61 -21.13 -36.04
CA LYS A 434 23.39 -20.64 -37.19
C LYS A 434 24.58 -19.77 -36.78
N HIS A 435 24.41 -18.96 -35.73
CA HIS A 435 25.48 -18.13 -35.18
C HIS A 435 25.94 -18.74 -33.87
N LYS A 436 27.08 -19.43 -33.94
CA LYS A 436 27.81 -19.87 -32.77
C LYS A 436 28.55 -18.67 -32.18
N ASP A 437 27.86 -17.76 -31.48
CA ASP A 437 28.50 -16.87 -30.51
C ASP A 437 28.92 -17.67 -29.26
N PHE A 438 29.52 -18.83 -29.51
CA PHE A 438 29.73 -19.92 -28.60
C PHE A 438 31.17 -20.42 -28.79
N ASP A 439 32.00 -20.29 -27.76
CA ASP A 439 33.25 -21.07 -27.65
C ASP A 439 32.94 -22.56 -27.47
N GLU A 440 33.08 -23.35 -28.53
CA GLU A 440 32.73 -24.78 -28.60
C GLU A 440 33.27 -25.63 -27.44
N ASN A 441 34.23 -25.13 -26.66
CA ASN A 441 34.85 -25.81 -25.53
C ASN A 441 34.18 -25.58 -24.15
N ASN A 442 33.20 -24.68 -24.01
CA ASN A 442 32.80 -24.18 -22.68
C ASN A 442 31.30 -24.27 -22.30
N PHE A 443 30.49 -25.05 -23.02
CA PHE A 443 29.04 -25.11 -22.76
C PHE A 443 28.52 -26.41 -22.15
N ILE A 444 29.26 -27.52 -22.29
CA ILE A 444 28.93 -28.80 -21.66
C ILE A 444 30.15 -29.28 -20.89
N TYR A 445 30.14 -29.07 -19.57
CA TYR A 445 31.27 -29.41 -18.71
C TYR A 445 30.82 -29.81 -17.30
N ASN A 446 31.66 -30.58 -16.60
CA ASN A 446 31.39 -31.07 -15.24
C ASN A 446 30.05 -31.84 -15.07
N ASN A 447 29.52 -32.43 -16.15
CA ASN A 447 28.41 -33.37 -16.10
C ASN A 447 28.92 -34.82 -16.00
N ALA A 448 28.03 -35.79 -15.79
CA ALA A 448 28.43 -37.21 -15.81
C ALA A 448 28.93 -37.65 -17.20
N TYR A 449 28.32 -37.13 -18.26
CA TYR A 449 28.81 -37.24 -19.63
C TYR A 449 28.98 -35.84 -20.23
N ASN A 450 30.08 -35.58 -20.93
CA ASN A 450 30.36 -34.29 -21.56
C ASN A 450 30.64 -34.50 -23.05
N PRO A 451 29.62 -34.82 -23.86
CA PRO A 451 29.79 -35.04 -25.30
C PRO A 451 30.21 -33.76 -26.01
N SER A 452 31.00 -33.91 -27.08
CA SER A 452 31.18 -32.82 -28.05
C SER A 452 29.88 -32.60 -28.84
N ILE A 453 29.77 -31.45 -29.52
CA ILE A 453 28.66 -31.18 -30.44
C ILE A 453 28.57 -32.29 -31.51
N ASN A 454 29.71 -32.74 -32.03
CA ASN A 454 29.78 -33.81 -33.04
C ASN A 454 29.26 -35.15 -32.49
N ASP A 455 29.52 -35.47 -31.22
CA ASP A 455 28.96 -36.67 -30.59
C ASP A 455 27.44 -36.61 -30.53
N ILE A 456 26.88 -35.45 -30.15
CA ILE A 456 25.43 -35.26 -30.07
C ILE A 456 24.78 -35.42 -31.45
N LEU A 457 25.35 -34.80 -32.49
CA LEU A 457 24.85 -34.88 -33.86
C LEU A 457 25.03 -36.28 -34.47
N GLY A 458 26.14 -36.95 -34.14
CA GLY A 458 26.58 -38.26 -34.64
C GLY A 458 25.97 -39.49 -33.94
N LYS A 459 24.87 -39.32 -33.18
CA LYS A 459 24.16 -40.38 -32.40
C LYS A 459 24.91 -40.94 -31.19
N LYS A 460 26.02 -40.32 -30.76
CA LYS A 460 26.70 -40.59 -29.48
C LYS A 460 26.22 -39.63 -28.39
N CYS A 461 24.93 -39.30 -28.38
CA CYS A 461 24.35 -38.32 -27.48
C CYS A 461 23.98 -38.87 -26.09
N ASN A 462 24.17 -40.17 -25.85
CA ASN A 462 23.83 -40.83 -24.58
C ASN A 462 24.95 -41.79 -24.18
N LEU A 463 25.39 -41.68 -22.93
CA LEU A 463 26.28 -42.65 -22.30
C LEU A 463 25.43 -43.73 -21.63
N SER A 464 25.28 -44.88 -22.28
CA SER A 464 24.71 -46.08 -21.65
C SER A 464 25.60 -46.47 -20.46
N LEU A 465 25.03 -46.45 -19.24
CA LEU A 465 25.68 -46.95 -18.03
C LEU A 465 25.79 -48.47 -18.02
#